data_AF-A0A1E1VCI1-F1
#
_entry.id   AF-A0A1E1VCI1-F1
#
_cell.length_a   1.000
_cell.length_b   1.000
_cell.length_c   1.000
_cell.angle_alpha   90.00
_cell.angle_beta   90.00
_cell.angle_gamma   90.00
#
_symmetry.space_group_name_H-M   'P 1'
#
loop_
_entity.id
_entity.type
_entity.pdbx_description
1 polymer ?
#
loop_
_entity_poly.entity_id
_entity_poly.type
_entity_poly.pdbx_seq_one_letter_code
_entity_poly.pdbx_strand_id
1 'polypeptide(L)' 'MLAPDAAQLISDDKLVRAAGNQTGVNTRLRRKRDNRWVIALNHVSQIESNTPAGKAPGH' A
#
# COMPACT_ATOMS: atom_id res chain seq x y z
N MET A 1 15.45 -1.28 16.25
CA MET A 1 15.44 -2.71 15.84
C MET A 1 14.10 -3.31 16.24
N LEU A 2 13.51 -4.21 15.43
CA LEU A 2 12.23 -4.84 15.77
C LEU A 2 12.41 -5.87 16.90
N ALA A 3 11.37 -6.06 17.72
CA ALA A 3 11.33 -7.14 18.70
C ALA A 3 11.30 -8.53 18.01
N PRO A 4 11.68 -9.63 18.70
CA PRO A 4 11.72 -10.98 18.10
C PRO A 4 10.38 -11.48 17.52
N ASP A 5 9.28 -10.93 18.03
CA ASP A 5 7.91 -11.22 17.62
C ASP A 5 7.28 -10.06 16.85
N ALA A 6 8.08 -9.13 16.33
CA ALA A 6 7.64 -8.06 15.44
C ALA A 6 8.29 -8.18 14.06
N ALA A 7 7.53 -7.88 13.02
CA ALA A 7 8.01 -7.86 11.64
C ALA A 7 7.44 -6.65 10.89
N GLN A 8 8.20 -6.11 9.94
CA GLN A 8 7.75 -5.08 9.02
C GLN A 8 7.79 -5.63 7.59
N LEU A 9 6.70 -5.45 6.85
CA LEU A 9 6.65 -5.67 5.40
C LEU A 9 6.36 -4.33 4.72
N ILE A 10 7.20 -3.96 3.76
CA ILE A 10 6.95 -2.85 2.83
C ILE A 10 6.85 -3.48 1.44
N SER A 11 5.79 -3.14 0.71
CA SER A 11 5.55 -3.68 -0.64
C SER A 11 4.84 -2.66 -1.51
N ASP A 12 5.14 -2.66 -2.80
CA ASP A 12 4.30 -2.01 -3.80
C ASP A 12 2.98 -2.75 -3.93
N ASP A 13 1.88 -2.02 -4.16
CA ASP A 13 0.58 -2.61 -4.44
C ASP A 13 -0.09 -2.03 -5.70
N LYS A 14 -0.94 -2.87 -6.30
CA LYS A 14 -1.82 -2.50 -7.40
C LYS A 14 -3.21 -3.02 -7.09
N LEU A 15 -4.13 -2.08 -6.91
CA LEU A 15 -5.51 -2.33 -6.59
C LEU A 15 -6.36 -2.11 -7.85
N VAL A 16 -6.94 -3.19 -8.36
CA VAL A 16 -7.78 -3.17 -9.56
C VAL A 16 -9.25 -3.19 -9.15
N ARG A 17 -10.02 -2.17 -9.55
CA ARG A 17 -11.44 -2.03 -9.24
C ARG A 17 -12.18 -1.44 -10.44
N ALA A 18 -13.47 -1.78 -10.59
CA ALA A 18 -14.31 -1.19 -11.63
C ALA A 18 -14.40 0.35 -11.53
N ALA A 19 -14.35 0.89 -10.31
CA ALA A 19 -14.37 2.32 -10.03
C ALA A 19 -13.03 3.04 -10.29
N GLY A 20 -12.01 2.34 -10.79
CA GLY A 20 -10.68 2.89 -11.05
C GLY A 20 -9.58 2.08 -10.36
N ASN A 21 -8.42 2.06 -11.01
CA ASN A 21 -7.24 1.39 -10.48
C ASN A 21 -6.41 2.34 -9.62
N GLN A 22 -5.75 1.80 -8.60
CA GLN A 22 -4.83 2.53 -7.74
C GLN A 22 -3.51 1.78 -7.64
N THR A 23 -2.41 2.52 -7.61
CA THR A 23 -1.06 2.00 -7.32
C THR A 23 -0.49 2.73 -6.12
N GLY A 24 0.21 2.02 -5.26
CA GLY A 24 0.62 2.55 -3.99
C GLY A 24 1.74 1.77 -3.33
N VAL A 25 2.06 2.19 -2.11
CA VAL A 25 2.94 1.46 -1.21
C VAL A 25 2.13 1.06 0.02
N ASN A 26 2.24 -0.21 0.39
CA ASN A 26 1.64 -0.76 1.60
C ASN A 26 2.75 -1.09 2.61
N THR A 27 2.67 -0.47 3.79
CA THR A 27 3.49 -0.82 4.94
C THR A 27 2.64 -1.53 5.99
N ARG A 28 3.08 -2.74 6.38
CA ARG A 28 2.46 -3.53 7.46
C ARG A 28 3.44 -3.75 8.58
N LEU A 29 3.02 -3.40 9.79
CA LEU A 29 3.66 -3.87 11.02
C LEU A 29 2.88 -5.07 11.54
N ARG A 30 3.60 -6.14 11.85
CA ARG A 30 3.04 -7.40 12.34
C ARG A 30 3.56 -7.71 13.72
N ARG A 31 2.71 -8.32 14.53
CA ARG A 31 3.05 -8.86 15.85
C ARG A 31 2.68 -10.33 15.90
N LYS A 32 3.50 -11.17 16.51
CA LYS A 32 3.12 -12.54 16.84
C LYS A 32 2.37 -12.53 18.18
N ARG A 33 1.13 -13.02 18.20
CA ARG A 33 0.33 -13.26 19.41
C ARG A 33 -0.24 -14.66 19.35
N ASP A 34 -0.14 -15.41 20.45
CA ASP A 34 -0.62 -16.80 20.53
C ASP A 34 -0.15 -17.66 19.35
N ASN A 35 1.14 -17.52 19.03
CA ASN A 35 1.82 -18.16 17.91
C ASN A 35 1.27 -17.80 16.50
N ARG A 36 0.42 -16.77 16.37
CA ARG A 36 -0.16 -16.30 15.12
C ARG A 36 0.35 -14.90 14.77
N TRP A 37 0.66 -14.66 13.51
CA TRP A 37 0.99 -13.33 13.03
C TRP A 37 -0.28 -12.53 12.76
N VAL A 38 -0.40 -11.37 13.40
CA VAL A 38 -1.48 -10.42 13.18
C VAL A 38 -0.92 -9.11 12.65
N ILE A 39 -1.69 -8.43 11.80
CA ILE A 39 -1.36 -7.07 11.34
C ILE A 39 -1.75 -6.12 12.46
N ALA A 40 -0.75 -5.52 13.10
CA ALA A 40 -0.94 -4.52 14.14
C ALA A 40 -1.19 -3.12 13.53
N LEU A 41 -0.64 -2.87 12.34
CA LEU A 41 -0.85 -1.65 11.57
C LEU A 41 -0.74 -1.95 10.07
N ASN A 42 -1.61 -1.33 9.29
CA ASN A 42 -1.54 -1.31 7.83
C ASN A 42 -1.68 0.16 7.38
N HIS A 43 -0.62 0.71 6.82
CA HIS A 43 -0.61 2.03 6.21
C HIS A 43 -0.50 1.87 4.70
N VAL A 44 -1.39 2.53 3.96
CA VAL A 44 -1.40 2.52 2.49
C VAL A 44 -1.29 3.96 2.02
N SER A 45 -0.33 4.23 1.15
CA SER A 45 -0.18 5.51 0.47
C SER A 45 -0.32 5.31 -1.03
N GLN A 46 -0.85 6.33 -1.71
CA GLN A 46 -0.97 6.34 -3.16
C GLN A 46 0.32 6.87 -3.79
N ILE A 47 0.76 6.24 -4.87
CA ILE A 47 1.75 6.84 -5.77
C ILE A 47 0.98 7.70 -6.76
N GLU A 48 1.17 9.00 -6.71
CA GLU A 48 0.54 9.90 -7.67
C GLU A 48 1.12 9.66 -9.07
N SER A 49 0.24 9.43 -10.03
CA SER A 49 0.63 9.37 -11.43
C SER A 49 0.90 10.80 -11.89
N ASN A 50 2.17 11.17 -12.08
CA ASN A 50 2.54 12.48 -12.65
C ASN A 50 2.28 12.52 -14.17
N THR A 51 1.17 11.94 -14.62
CA THR A 51 0.66 12.12 -15.96
C THR A 51 -0.03 13.47 -15.97
N PRO A 52 0.49 14.47 -16.71
CA PRO A 52 -0.22 15.73 -16.86
C PRO A 52 -1.62 15.41 -17.38
N ALA A 53 -2.65 16.00 -16.79
CA ALA A 53 -4.00 15.92 -17.33
C ALA A 53 -3.91 16.29 -18.80
N GLY A 54 -4.21 15.32 -19.68
CA GLY A 54 -4.03 15.49 -21.11
C GLY A 54 -4.71 16.79 -21.55
N LYS A 55 -3.98 17.62 -22.30
CA LYS A 55 -4.62 18.65 -23.13
C LYS A 55 -5.69 17.93 -23.94
N ALA A 56 -6.96 18.26 -23.69
CA ALA A 56 -8.03 17.84 -24.58
C ALA A 56 -7.66 18.28 -26.01
N PRO A 57 -7.85 17.42 -27.04
CA PRO A 57 -7.71 17.87 -28.41
C PRO A 57 -8.73 18.99 -28.64
N GLY A 58 -8.25 20.17 -29.07
CA GLY A 58 -9.10 21.31 -29.36
C GLY A 58 -10.16 20.95 -30.39
N HIS A 59 -11.40 21.39 -30.12
CA HIS A 59 -12.47 21.47 -31.11
C HIS A 59 -12.21 22.62 -32.09
#